data_AF-A0A699ZST6-F1
#
_entry.id   AF-A0A699ZST6-F1
#
_cell.length_a   1.000
_cell.length_b   1.000
_cell.length_c   1.000
_cell.angle_alpha   90.00
_cell.angle_beta   90.00
_cell.angle_gamma   90.00
#
_symmetry.space_group_name_H-M   'P 1'
#
loop_
_entity.id
_entity.type
_entity.pdbx_description
1 polymer ?
#
loop_
_entity_poly.entity_id
_entity_poly.type
_entity_poly.pdbx_seq_one_letter_code
_entity_poly.pdbx_strand_id
1 'polypeptide(L)'
;MFFRYSPRTLTFVNRWLDVINADDKVWDQNAFNELARAGWDPITKLHPEEPRLYMGFNGSLALGTLPVASFSGGHTFFIQRLYEVKRVQPLMVHCTFQYGANAGKRNRMREAMLFNDPPEYFTGASYVSVAVPKAPSMGPTAFAALNYTEKKAYNVQGLHMQLDAVYAGIGLAAMFNRSIIVPRIACYCDRYTPLA
;
A
#
# COMPACT_ATOMS: atom_id res chain seq x y z
N MET A 1 -5.46 12.73 -4.67
CA MET A 1 -5.02 14.07 -5.10
C MET A 1 -6.11 15.06 -4.75
N PHE A 2 -5.77 16.29 -4.37
CA PHE A 2 -6.75 17.34 -4.13
C PHE A 2 -6.48 18.49 -5.10
N PHE A 3 -7.52 18.89 -5.82
CA PHE A 3 -7.43 19.96 -6.81
C PHE A 3 -8.23 21.16 -6.31
N ARG A 4 -7.56 22.29 -6.11
CA ARG A 4 -8.27 23.57 -5.91
C ARG A 4 -8.87 24.00 -7.23
N TYR A 5 -10.16 24.30 -7.25
CA TYR A 5 -10.81 24.83 -8.45
C TYR A 5 -10.15 26.15 -8.90
N SER A 6 -9.69 26.19 -10.14
CA SER A 6 -9.21 27.38 -10.82
C SER A 6 -9.11 27.14 -12.34
N PRO A 7 -9.09 28.20 -13.18
CA PRO A 7 -8.83 28.04 -14.60
C PRO A 7 -7.50 27.32 -14.90
N ARG A 8 -6.45 27.59 -14.12
CA ARG A 8 -5.13 26.95 -14.25
C ARG A 8 -5.20 25.44 -13.97
N THR A 9 -5.96 25.06 -12.96
CA THR A 9 -6.20 23.65 -12.61
C THR A 9 -6.96 22.93 -13.73
N LEU A 10 -7.99 23.57 -14.29
CA LEU A 10 -8.74 23.01 -15.42
C LEU A 10 -7.83 22.83 -16.65
N THR A 11 -6.98 23.80 -16.97
CA THR A 11 -6.01 23.68 -18.06
C THR A 11 -5.07 22.49 -17.85
N PHE A 12 -4.55 22.31 -16.63
CA PHE A 12 -3.72 21.15 -16.29
C PHE A 12 -4.46 19.82 -16.48
N VAL A 13 -5.68 19.71 -15.93
CA VAL A 13 -6.49 18.48 -16.01
C VAL A 13 -6.85 18.17 -17.46
N ASN A 14 -7.27 19.16 -18.24
CA ASN A 14 -7.57 18.97 -19.67
C ASN A 14 -6.33 18.49 -20.43
N ARG A 15 -5.17 19.10 -20.18
CA ARG A 15 -3.92 18.67 -20.83
C ARG A 15 -3.54 17.25 -20.45
N TRP A 16 -3.74 16.87 -19.19
CA TRP A 16 -3.51 15.50 -18.74
C TRP A 16 -4.45 14.51 -19.42
N LEU A 17 -5.74 14.85 -19.55
CA LEU A 17 -6.73 14.07 -20.31
C LEU A 17 -6.33 13.92 -21.78
N ASP A 18 -5.89 14.99 -22.44
CA ASP A 18 -5.44 14.94 -23.83
C ASP A 18 -4.29 13.94 -24.01
N VAL A 19 -3.32 13.92 -23.07
CA VAL A 19 -2.17 13.02 -23.12
C VAL A 19 -2.58 11.56 -22.95
N ILE A 20 -3.40 11.24 -21.95
CA ILE A 20 -3.78 9.84 -21.67
C ILE A 20 -4.79 9.29 -22.70
N ASN A 21 -5.57 10.16 -23.36
CA ASN A 21 -6.52 9.74 -24.39
C ASN A 21 -5.89 9.64 -25.78
N ALA A 22 -4.70 10.21 -25.99
CA ALA A 22 -4.00 10.14 -27.27
C ALA A 22 -3.32 8.78 -27.52
N ASP A 23 -2.94 8.06 -26.46
CA ASP A 23 -2.28 6.75 -26.53
C ASP A 23 -2.70 5.87 -25.34
N ASP A 24 -3.33 4.74 -25.64
CA ASP A 24 -3.85 3.78 -24.65
C ASP A 24 -2.74 3.07 -23.86
N LYS A 25 -1.49 3.14 -24.32
CA LYS A 25 -0.32 2.62 -23.61
C LYS A 25 0.23 3.57 -22.57
N VAL A 26 -0.19 4.84 -22.59
CA VAL A 26 0.29 5.83 -21.62
C VAL A 26 -0.40 5.59 -20.28
N TRP A 27 0.41 5.26 -19.28
CA TRP A 27 -0.09 5.12 -17.92
C TRP A 27 -0.35 6.50 -17.29
N ASP A 28 -1.57 6.70 -16.78
CA ASP A 28 -2.06 7.96 -16.20
C ASP A 28 -1.10 8.60 -15.19
N GLN A 29 -0.50 7.78 -14.31
CA GLN A 29 0.43 8.23 -13.28
C GLN A 29 1.73 8.82 -13.88
N ASN A 30 2.24 8.22 -14.96
CA ASN A 30 3.45 8.70 -15.62
C ASN A 30 3.18 10.03 -16.32
N ALA A 31 2.08 10.11 -17.08
CA ALA A 31 1.64 11.34 -17.74
C ALA A 31 1.43 12.48 -16.73
N PHE A 32 0.78 12.19 -15.60
CA PHE A 32 0.61 13.17 -14.53
C PHE A 32 1.96 13.66 -14.01
N ASN A 33 2.88 12.75 -13.68
CA ASN A 33 4.18 13.09 -13.10
C ASN A 33 5.02 13.95 -14.05
N GLU A 34 5.02 13.64 -15.34
CA GLU A 34 5.73 14.41 -16.35
C GLU A 34 5.17 15.82 -16.49
N LEU A 35 3.85 15.96 -16.63
CA LEU A 35 3.20 17.27 -16.72
C LEU A 35 3.37 18.09 -15.44
N ALA A 36 3.20 17.46 -14.27
CA ALA A 36 3.34 18.12 -12.98
C ALA A 36 4.77 18.61 -12.74
N ARG A 37 5.78 17.84 -13.16
CA ARG A 37 7.20 18.19 -13.01
C ARG A 37 7.77 19.00 -14.18
N ALA A 38 6.96 19.30 -15.20
CA ALA A 38 7.40 20.13 -16.31
C ALA A 38 7.84 21.51 -15.78
N GLY A 39 9.07 21.92 -16.11
CA GLY A 39 9.66 23.16 -15.61
C GLY A 39 9.85 23.20 -14.09
N TRP A 40 9.97 22.04 -13.43
CA TRP A 40 10.19 21.97 -11.99
C TRP A 40 11.54 22.60 -11.61
N ASP A 41 11.47 23.57 -10.72
CA ASP A 41 12.63 24.22 -10.09
C ASP A 41 12.67 23.84 -8.59
N PRO A 42 13.67 23.05 -8.16
CA PRO A 42 13.81 22.65 -6.75
C PRO A 42 14.50 23.73 -5.89
N ILE A 43 15.04 24.80 -6.47
CA ILE A 43 15.81 25.84 -5.77
C ILE A 43 14.88 26.97 -5.33
N THR A 44 14.01 27.43 -6.23
CA THR A 44 13.10 28.55 -5.93
C THR A 44 11.97 28.10 -5.01
N LYS A 45 11.98 28.62 -3.77
CA LYS A 45 10.90 28.40 -2.82
C LYS A 45 9.67 29.20 -3.23
N LEU A 46 8.53 28.51 -3.38
CA LEU A 46 7.25 29.18 -3.63
C LEU A 46 6.70 29.84 -2.36
N HIS A 47 6.95 29.25 -1.20
CA HIS A 47 6.52 29.75 0.10
C HIS A 47 7.71 29.78 1.07
N PRO A 48 7.90 30.87 1.84
CA PRO A 48 9.07 31.01 2.72
C PRO A 48 9.14 29.91 3.78
N GLU A 49 7.99 29.48 4.30
CA GLU A 49 7.89 28.54 5.43
C GLU A 49 7.46 27.12 5.02
N GLU A 50 6.99 26.93 3.78
CA GLU A 50 6.42 25.64 3.33
C GLU A 50 7.28 25.03 2.22
N PRO A 51 8.34 24.29 2.55
CA PRO A 51 9.30 23.74 1.59
C PRO A 51 8.69 22.66 0.67
N ARG A 52 7.45 22.23 0.95
CA ARG A 52 6.72 21.22 0.19
C ARG A 52 5.92 21.79 -0.97
N LEU A 53 5.88 23.12 -1.09
CA LEU A 53 5.20 23.83 -2.16
C LEU A 53 6.21 24.23 -3.24
N TYR A 54 5.91 23.90 -4.49
CA TYR A 54 6.75 24.21 -5.64
C TYR A 54 5.89 24.52 -6.85
N MET A 55 6.48 25.23 -7.82
CA MET A 55 5.84 25.45 -9.10
C MET A 55 6.07 24.26 -10.03
N GLY A 56 5.00 23.85 -10.70
CA GLY A 56 5.01 22.81 -11.72
C GLY A 56 4.20 23.24 -12.93
N PHE A 57 4.08 22.33 -13.91
CA PHE A 57 3.40 22.58 -15.18
C PHE A 57 3.89 23.87 -15.85
N ASN A 58 5.21 23.97 -16.03
CA ASN A 58 5.94 25.11 -16.59
C ASN A 58 5.65 26.44 -15.86
N GLY A 59 5.64 26.41 -14.53
CA GLY A 59 5.41 27.61 -13.72
C GLY A 59 3.96 28.10 -13.72
N SER A 60 3.00 27.32 -14.22
CA SER A 60 1.60 27.75 -14.27
C SER A 60 0.77 27.28 -13.09
N LEU A 61 1.20 26.22 -12.38
CA LEU A 61 0.44 25.61 -11.28
C LEU A 61 1.31 25.43 -10.03
N ALA A 62 0.78 25.86 -8.88
CA ALA A 62 1.37 25.55 -7.58
C ALA A 62 1.02 24.11 -7.17
N LEU A 63 2.03 23.32 -6.82
CA LEU A 63 1.90 21.94 -6.40
C LEU A 63 2.41 21.78 -4.97
N GLY A 64 1.83 20.83 -4.24
CA GLY A 64 2.18 20.53 -2.86
C GLY A 64 2.30 19.03 -2.61
N THR A 65 3.31 18.64 -1.83
CA THR A 65 3.44 17.25 -1.36
C THR A 65 2.73 17.05 -0.02
N LEU A 66 1.80 16.10 0.01
CA LEU A 66 1.08 15.74 1.23
C LEU A 66 1.98 14.92 2.17
N PRO A 67 1.80 15.04 3.51
CA PRO A 67 2.53 14.23 4.46
C PRO A 67 2.24 12.73 4.27
N VAL A 68 3.24 11.95 3.86
CA VAL A 68 3.10 10.52 3.54
C VAL A 68 2.61 9.65 4.72
N ALA A 69 2.83 10.10 5.95
CA ALA A 69 2.34 9.42 7.15
C ALA A 69 0.82 9.58 7.35
N SER A 70 0.22 10.67 6.85
CA SER A 70 -1.23 10.92 6.91
C SER A 70 -1.95 10.57 5.61
N PHE A 71 -1.25 10.68 4.47
CA PHE A 71 -1.74 10.33 3.13
C PHE A 71 -0.85 9.23 2.56
N SER A 72 -1.10 8.00 3.00
CA SER A 72 -0.19 6.89 2.80
C SER A 72 -0.44 6.15 1.50
N GLY A 73 0.64 5.65 0.90
CA GLY A 73 0.58 4.59 -0.12
C GLY A 73 0.41 3.22 0.53
N GLY A 74 0.24 2.17 -0.28
CA GLY A 74 0.09 0.80 0.22
C GLY A 74 1.27 0.37 1.10
N HIS A 75 2.50 0.54 0.61
CA HIS A 75 3.71 0.18 1.36
C HIS A 75 3.89 0.99 2.66
N THR A 76 3.67 2.31 2.62
CA THR A 76 3.89 3.17 3.80
C THR A 76 2.83 2.97 4.88
N PHE A 77 1.63 2.52 4.48
CA PHE A 77 0.55 2.18 5.40
C PHE A 77 0.67 0.75 5.95
N PHE A 78 0.66 -0.26 5.09
CA PHE A 78 0.56 -1.67 5.51
C PHE A 78 1.88 -2.25 6.03
N ILE A 79 3.03 -1.79 5.52
CA ILE A 79 4.34 -2.36 5.84
C ILE A 79 5.12 -1.49 6.81
N GLN A 80 5.37 -0.23 6.44
CA GLN A 80 6.15 0.66 7.30
C GLN A 80 5.34 1.20 8.48
N ARG A 81 4.00 1.13 8.40
CA ARG A 81 3.07 1.64 9.42
C ARG A 81 3.48 3.03 9.90
N LEU A 82 3.81 3.90 8.93
CA LEU A 82 4.48 5.16 9.21
C LEU A 82 3.62 6.09 10.07
N TYR A 83 2.30 5.95 10.01
CA TYR A 83 1.36 6.65 10.87
C TYR A 83 1.55 6.31 12.35
N GLU A 84 1.93 5.07 12.69
CA GLU A 84 2.24 4.66 14.08
C GLU A 84 3.59 5.21 14.52
N VAL A 85 4.61 5.10 13.67
CA VAL A 85 5.95 5.62 13.93
C VAL A 85 5.92 7.13 14.15
N LYS A 86 5.14 7.85 13.34
CA LYS A 86 4.98 9.31 13.43
C LYS A 86 3.88 9.74 14.38
N ARG A 87 3.10 8.80 14.94
CA ARG A 87 1.98 9.05 15.86
C ARG A 87 0.97 10.05 15.30
N VAL A 88 0.60 9.87 14.03
CA VAL A 88 -0.39 10.70 13.34
C VAL A 88 -1.60 9.87 12.96
N GLN A 89 -2.77 10.52 12.90
CA GLN A 89 -3.96 9.88 12.35
C GLN A 89 -3.82 9.77 10.82
N PRO A 90 -3.92 8.56 10.24
CA PRO A 90 -4.04 8.41 8.80
C PRO A 90 -5.39 8.99 8.34
N LEU A 91 -5.35 9.80 7.28
CA LEU A 91 -6.52 10.43 6.65
C LEU A 91 -6.91 9.72 5.35
N MET A 92 -5.94 9.12 4.65
CA MET A 92 -6.16 8.42 3.40
C MET A 92 -5.11 7.32 3.20
N VAL A 93 -5.57 6.20 2.61
CA VAL A 93 -4.71 5.11 2.14
C VAL A 93 -4.98 4.85 0.67
N HIS A 94 -3.95 4.98 -0.15
CA HIS A 94 -4.00 4.68 -1.57
C HIS A 94 -3.16 3.44 -1.88
N CYS A 95 -3.80 2.36 -2.31
CA CYS A 95 -3.13 1.09 -2.58
C CYS A 95 -2.34 1.10 -3.91
N THR A 96 -1.21 1.80 -3.94
CA THR A 96 -0.21 1.74 -5.02
C THR A 96 0.63 0.47 -4.94
N PHE A 97 0.96 -0.09 -6.11
CA PHE A 97 1.85 -1.24 -6.27
C PHE A 97 1.48 -2.50 -5.46
N GLN A 98 0.22 -2.61 -5.03
CA GLN A 98 -0.25 -3.80 -4.35
C GLN A 98 -0.39 -4.97 -5.33
N TYR A 99 0.27 -6.08 -5.03
CA TYR A 99 0.19 -7.31 -5.80
C TYR A 99 -1.22 -7.91 -5.77
N GLY A 100 -1.60 -8.61 -6.85
CA GLY A 100 -2.93 -9.23 -6.98
C GLY A 100 -4.02 -8.31 -7.55
N ALA A 101 -3.63 -7.19 -8.17
CA ALA A 101 -4.53 -6.22 -8.80
C ALA A 101 -5.69 -5.81 -7.86
N ASN A 102 -6.91 -5.72 -8.38
CA ASN A 102 -8.07 -5.28 -7.58
C ASN A 102 -8.41 -6.24 -6.43
N ALA A 103 -8.22 -7.55 -6.61
CA ALA A 103 -8.46 -8.54 -5.55
C ALA A 103 -7.47 -8.38 -4.40
N GLY A 104 -6.18 -8.19 -4.71
CA GLY A 104 -5.14 -7.96 -3.72
C GLY A 104 -5.29 -6.64 -2.98
N LYS A 105 -5.64 -5.56 -3.69
CA LYS A 105 -5.98 -4.26 -3.07
C LYS A 105 -7.14 -4.40 -2.09
N ARG A 106 -8.22 -5.08 -2.50
CA ARG A 106 -9.38 -5.35 -1.64
C ARG A 106 -8.98 -6.15 -0.40
N ASN A 107 -8.23 -7.23 -0.57
CA ASN A 107 -7.80 -8.07 0.53
C ASN A 107 -6.91 -7.31 1.52
N ARG A 108 -5.97 -6.47 1.07
CA ARG A 108 -5.19 -5.61 1.96
C ARG A 108 -6.04 -4.64 2.76
N MET A 109 -7.02 -4.00 2.11
CA MET A 109 -7.94 -3.11 2.81
C MET A 109 -8.77 -3.87 3.84
N ARG A 110 -9.19 -5.11 3.55
CA ARG A 110 -9.88 -5.99 4.50
C ARG A 110 -9.00 -6.40 5.68
N GLU A 111 -7.74 -6.77 5.43
CA GLU A 111 -6.76 -7.09 6.48
C GLU A 111 -6.60 -5.94 7.48
N ALA A 112 -6.69 -4.70 7.01
CA ALA A 112 -6.61 -3.51 7.84
C ALA A 112 -7.97 -2.97 8.31
N MET A 113 -9.08 -3.69 8.07
CA MET A 113 -10.44 -3.25 8.40
C MET A 113 -10.85 -1.89 7.78
N LEU A 114 -10.31 -1.57 6.61
CA LEU A 114 -10.57 -0.35 5.86
C LEU A 114 -11.52 -0.56 4.67
N PHE A 115 -11.82 -1.82 4.31
CA PHE A 115 -12.77 -2.12 3.25
C PHE A 115 -14.19 -2.15 3.83
N ASN A 116 -15.12 -1.48 3.14
CA ASN A 116 -16.53 -1.46 3.54
C ASN A 116 -17.23 -2.73 3.02
N ASP A 117 -17.13 -3.81 3.79
CA ASP A 117 -17.90 -5.03 3.55
C ASP A 117 -19.27 -4.96 4.23
N PRO A 118 -20.30 -5.57 3.64
CA PRO A 118 -21.62 -5.62 4.27
C PRO A 118 -21.58 -6.50 5.53
N PRO A 119 -22.45 -6.28 6.54
CA PRO A 119 -22.41 -7.02 7.80
C PRO A 119 -22.45 -8.55 7.65
N GLU A 120 -23.13 -9.05 6.61
CA GLU A 120 -23.26 -10.48 6.28
C GLU A 120 -21.91 -11.13 5.97
N TYR A 121 -20.91 -10.36 5.51
CA TYR A 121 -19.56 -10.87 5.28
C TYR A 121 -18.91 -11.41 6.57
N PHE A 122 -19.21 -10.78 7.71
CA PHE A 122 -18.64 -11.13 9.01
C PHE A 122 -19.52 -12.05 9.85
N THR A 123 -20.80 -12.21 9.49
CA THR A 123 -21.81 -12.91 10.31
C THR A 123 -22.47 -14.09 9.59
N GLY A 124 -22.37 -14.17 8.26
CA GLY A 124 -23.09 -15.13 7.43
C GLY A 124 -22.46 -16.52 7.36
N ALA A 125 -21.32 -16.76 8.01
CA ALA A 125 -20.63 -18.04 7.96
C ALA A 125 -20.28 -18.56 9.36
N SER A 126 -20.09 -19.88 9.44
CA SER A 126 -19.39 -20.51 10.55
C SER A 126 -17.92 -20.66 10.16
N TYR A 127 -17.03 -20.30 11.07
CA TYR A 127 -15.61 -20.12 10.75
C TYR A 127 -14.71 -21.18 11.39
N VAL A 128 -13.61 -21.49 10.73
CA VAL A 128 -12.45 -22.17 11.31
C VAL A 128 -11.33 -21.17 11.44
N SER A 129 -10.80 -21.02 12.66
CA SER A 129 -9.58 -20.24 12.93
C SER A 129 -8.49 -21.19 13.39
N VAL A 130 -7.26 -20.96 12.93
CA VAL A 130 -6.09 -21.73 13.37
C VAL A 130 -5.05 -20.81 13.96
N ALA A 131 -4.53 -21.19 15.13
CA ALA A 131 -3.36 -20.53 15.69
C ALA A 131 -2.12 -20.92 14.89
N VAL A 132 -1.29 -19.94 14.56
CA VAL A 132 -0.01 -20.14 13.87
C VAL A 132 1.12 -19.86 14.88
N PRO A 133 1.56 -20.86 15.67
CA PRO A 133 2.42 -20.62 16.83
C PRO A 133 3.90 -20.49 16.48
N LYS A 134 4.31 -20.83 15.25
CA LYS A 134 5.72 -20.98 14.88
C LYS A 134 6.11 -19.97 13.81
N ALA A 135 6.87 -18.96 14.19
CA ALA A 135 7.62 -18.13 13.26
C ALA A 135 9.08 -18.02 13.75
N PRO A 136 10.06 -17.88 12.85
CA PRO A 136 11.41 -17.51 13.21
C PRO A 136 11.41 -16.22 14.05
N SER A 137 12.16 -16.20 15.14
CA SER A 137 12.30 -15.01 15.99
C SER A 137 13.73 -14.50 15.89
N MET A 138 13.93 -13.46 15.09
CA MET A 138 15.19 -12.73 14.98
C MET A 138 14.92 -11.26 15.25
N GLY A 139 15.77 -10.64 16.08
CA GLY A 139 15.66 -9.21 16.36
C GLY A 139 15.90 -8.35 15.11
N PRO A 140 15.35 -7.13 15.04
CA PRO A 140 15.47 -6.24 13.86
C PRO A 140 16.92 -5.98 13.44
N THR A 141 17.82 -5.77 14.41
CA THR A 141 19.25 -5.52 14.14
C THR A 141 19.93 -6.72 13.50
N ALA A 142 19.67 -7.93 14.01
CA ALA A 142 20.24 -9.15 13.46
C ALA A 142 19.69 -9.43 12.06
N PHE A 143 18.38 -9.21 11.85
CA PHE A 143 17.77 -9.35 10.52
C PHE A 143 18.31 -8.34 9.52
N ALA A 144 18.52 -7.09 9.95
CA ALA A 144 19.08 -6.04 9.09
C ALA A 144 20.49 -6.40 8.59
N ALA A 145 21.30 -7.04 9.45
CA ALA A 145 22.67 -7.45 9.14
C ALA A 145 22.77 -8.60 8.13
N LEU A 146 21.69 -9.37 7.91
CA LEU A 146 21.67 -10.44 6.92
C LEU A 146 21.83 -9.93 5.49
N ASN A 147 22.54 -10.69 4.66
CA ASN A 147 22.58 -10.49 3.22
C ASN A 147 21.26 -10.92 2.55
N TYR A 148 21.10 -10.63 1.26
CA TYR A 148 19.86 -10.91 0.54
C TYR A 148 19.52 -12.42 0.46
N THR A 149 20.52 -13.28 0.31
CA THR A 149 20.32 -14.74 0.25
C THR A 149 19.83 -15.27 1.60
N GLU A 150 20.42 -14.80 2.69
CA GLU A 150 20.02 -15.16 4.05
C GLU A 150 18.61 -14.66 4.36
N LYS A 151 18.26 -13.42 3.98
CA LYS A 151 16.90 -12.88 4.14
C LYS A 151 15.85 -13.71 3.41
N LYS A 152 16.15 -14.16 2.17
CA LYS A 152 15.27 -15.06 1.42
C LYS A 152 15.10 -16.41 2.13
N ALA A 153 16.21 -17.01 2.58
CA ALA A 153 16.16 -18.29 3.29
C ALA A 153 15.32 -18.18 4.57
N TYR A 154 15.52 -17.11 5.33
CA TYR A 154 14.75 -16.78 6.54
C TYR A 154 13.25 -16.63 6.24
N ASN A 155 12.90 -15.94 5.15
CA ASN A 155 11.50 -15.80 4.71
C ASN A 155 10.86 -17.16 4.37
N VAL A 156 11.55 -17.99 3.58
CA VAL A 156 11.03 -19.31 3.18
C VAL A 156 10.91 -20.25 4.38
N GLN A 157 11.89 -20.25 5.28
CA GLN A 157 11.83 -21.00 6.53
C GLN A 157 10.61 -20.56 7.37
N GLY A 158 10.41 -19.25 7.49
CA GLY A 158 9.27 -18.71 8.23
C GLY A 158 7.94 -19.10 7.63
N LEU A 159 7.81 -19.06 6.30
CA LEU A 159 6.60 -19.54 5.64
C LEU A 159 6.39 -21.04 5.91
N HIS A 160 7.42 -21.87 5.76
CA HIS A 160 7.32 -23.31 5.98
C HIS A 160 6.85 -23.66 7.40
N MET A 161 7.39 -23.00 8.42
CA MET A 161 7.01 -23.20 9.83
C MET A 161 5.52 -22.94 10.11
N GLN A 162 4.87 -22.14 9.26
CA GLN A 162 3.50 -21.68 9.45
C GLN A 162 2.50 -22.46 8.59
N LEU A 163 2.95 -22.99 7.44
CA LEU A 163 2.10 -23.68 6.49
C LEU A 163 1.45 -24.94 7.05
N ASP A 164 2.11 -25.69 7.93
CA ASP A 164 1.53 -26.90 8.55
C ASP A 164 0.21 -26.60 9.26
N ALA A 165 0.16 -25.49 10.01
CA ALA A 165 -1.04 -25.05 10.70
C ALA A 165 -2.10 -24.54 9.72
N VAL A 166 -1.70 -23.78 8.70
CA VAL A 166 -2.61 -23.24 7.69
C VAL A 166 -3.26 -24.37 6.88
N TYR A 167 -2.50 -25.37 6.44
CA TYR A 167 -3.01 -26.50 5.68
C TYR A 167 -3.97 -27.36 6.51
N ALA A 168 -3.66 -27.61 7.78
CA ALA A 168 -4.59 -28.28 8.68
C ALA A 168 -5.91 -27.49 8.81
N GLY A 169 -5.83 -26.16 8.92
CA GLY A 169 -7.00 -25.28 8.94
C GLY A 169 -7.85 -25.34 7.70
N ILE A 170 -7.22 -25.35 6.51
CA ILE A 170 -7.91 -25.47 5.23
C ILE A 170 -8.62 -26.83 5.14
N GLY A 171 -7.96 -27.90 5.55
CA GLY A 171 -8.55 -29.24 5.60
C GLY A 171 -9.79 -29.30 6.49
N LEU A 172 -9.69 -28.78 7.72
CA LEU A 172 -10.82 -28.71 8.64
C LEU A 172 -11.96 -27.85 8.08
N ALA A 173 -11.64 -26.69 7.50
CA ALA A 173 -12.63 -25.81 6.89
C ALA A 173 -13.40 -26.52 5.76
N ALA A 174 -12.69 -27.24 4.89
CA ALA A 174 -13.30 -28.01 3.82
C ALA A 174 -14.15 -29.18 4.36
N MET A 175 -13.64 -29.94 5.32
CA MET A 175 -14.35 -31.10 5.90
C MET A 175 -15.68 -30.71 6.57
N PHE A 176 -15.73 -29.55 7.23
CA PHE A 176 -16.90 -29.12 7.97
C PHE A 176 -17.78 -28.11 7.20
N ASN A 177 -17.47 -27.85 5.92
CA ASN A 177 -18.13 -26.82 5.11
C ASN A 177 -18.18 -25.46 5.85
N ARG A 178 -17.00 -24.98 6.23
CA ARG A 178 -16.76 -23.75 6.99
C ARG A 178 -15.82 -22.83 6.22
N SER A 179 -15.92 -21.53 6.46
CA SER A 179 -14.96 -20.57 5.93
C SER A 179 -13.72 -20.51 6.83
N ILE A 180 -12.53 -20.55 6.24
CA ILE A 180 -11.29 -20.33 7.01
C ILE A 180 -11.08 -18.83 7.25
N ILE A 181 -10.81 -18.45 8.50
CA ILE A 181 -10.21 -17.16 8.81
C ILE A 181 -8.72 -17.33 8.56
N VAL A 182 -8.22 -16.71 7.49
CA VAL A 182 -6.78 -16.73 7.17
C VAL A 182 -6.03 -16.14 8.36
N PRO A 183 -5.16 -16.91 9.04
CA PRO A 183 -4.47 -16.42 10.20
C PRO A 183 -3.44 -15.37 9.82
N ARG A 184 -2.98 -14.59 10.80
CA ARG A 184 -1.79 -13.78 10.61
C ARG A 184 -0.58 -14.70 10.47
N ILE A 185 0.08 -14.66 9.34
CA ILE A 185 1.32 -15.41 9.03
C ILE A 185 2.46 -14.37 9.11
N ALA A 186 3.60 -14.65 9.72
CA ALA A 186 4.76 -13.77 9.66
C ALA A 186 5.35 -13.80 8.24
N CYS A 187 5.63 -12.62 7.68
CA CYS A 187 6.28 -12.46 6.39
C CYS A 187 7.51 -11.56 6.54
N TYR A 188 8.60 -11.91 5.86
CA TYR A 188 9.84 -11.14 5.88
C TYR A 188 10.19 -10.61 4.47
N CYS A 189 9.22 -10.66 3.55
CA CYS A 189 9.33 -10.19 2.17
C CYS A 189 7.96 -9.71 1.65
N ASP A 190 7.82 -8.41 1.41
CA ASP A 190 6.55 -7.79 0.94
C ASP A 190 6.03 -8.33 -0.41
N ARG A 191 6.87 -9.00 -1.22
CA ARG A 191 6.52 -9.37 -2.60
C ARG A 191 5.67 -10.64 -2.75
N TYR A 192 5.85 -11.66 -1.90
CA TYR A 192 5.37 -13.02 -2.21
C TYR A 192 4.33 -13.59 -1.25
N THR A 193 4.12 -12.95 -0.10
CA THR A 193 3.10 -13.32 0.87
C THR A 193 2.68 -12.04 1.59
N PRO A 194 1.38 -11.79 1.81
CA PRO A 194 1.03 -10.70 2.71
C PRO A 194 1.62 -11.05 4.08
N LEU A 195 2.08 -10.06 4.87
CA LEU A 195 1.74 -9.89 6.29
C LEU A 195 2.76 -9.10 7.13
N ALA A 196 2.20 -8.69 8.28
CA ALA A 196 2.77 -8.23 9.56
C ALA A 196 3.33 -6.80 9.63
#